data_AF-A0A248YJR4-F1
#
_entry.id   AF-A0A248YJR4-F1
#
_cell.length_a   1.000
_cell.length_b   1.000
_cell.length_c   1.000
_cell.angle_alpha   90.00
_cell.angle_beta   90.00
_cell.angle_gamma   90.00
#
_symmetry.space_group_name_H-M   'P 1'
#
loop_
_entity.id
_entity.type
_entity.pdbx_description
1 polymer ?
#
loop_
_entity_poly.entity_id
_entity_poly.type
_entity_poly.pdbx_seq_one_letter_code
_entity_poly.pdbx_strand_id
1 'polypeptide(L)'
;MDETPDLPYPARGYVDMLLHALGGAPDLSDSSAAVLAAGLVDGRFFAGTVDEFAGAVGAAVRHGRLAPDSVALSRRHREAELLDFLARLSRRLDGLRPWPGPAFARLPVGTWPGIAQAPPIARVLLPADQLAGMLRERFDELDAPGGPLRAVVLRLRGGAVVALRTPARPEAAAELLSREPDHAGVVRQFQTLIGLAGKDLGPAPPPHRPAGGAVAERPRGLRSPRPWWRR
;
A
#
# COMPACT_ATOMS: atom_id res chain seq x y z
N MET A 1 34.61 6.23 25.41
CA MET A 1 33.76 5.71 24.32
C MET A 1 32.66 6.72 24.16
N ASP A 2 32.73 7.50 23.09
CA ASP A 2 31.75 8.53 22.79
C ASP A 2 30.60 7.83 22.05
N GLU A 3 29.52 7.51 22.77
CA GLU A 3 28.29 6.96 22.18
C GLU A 3 27.65 8.08 21.35
N THR A 4 28.10 8.23 20.10
CA THR A 4 27.42 9.09 19.15
C THR A 4 25.99 8.57 19.00
N PRO A 5 24.96 9.37 19.33
CA PRO A 5 23.60 8.88 19.37
C PRO A 5 23.17 8.46 17.96
N ASP A 6 22.68 7.23 17.87
CA ASP A 6 22.17 6.64 16.63
C ASP A 6 20.94 7.41 16.09
N LEU A 7 20.59 7.16 14.83
CA LEU A 7 19.39 7.73 14.22
C LEU A 7 18.14 7.36 15.05
N PRO A 8 17.27 8.34 15.39
CA PRO A 8 16.10 8.07 16.20
C PRO A 8 15.12 7.16 15.46
N TYR A 9 14.37 6.34 16.21
CA TYR A 9 13.23 5.62 15.66
C TYR A 9 12.09 6.61 15.33
N PRO A 10 11.38 6.49 14.20
CA PRO A 10 11.42 5.39 13.21
C PRO A 10 12.41 5.58 12.05
N ALA A 11 13.18 6.68 11.98
CA ALA A 11 14.05 6.99 10.84
C ALA A 11 15.04 5.88 10.53
N ARG A 12 15.64 5.26 11.56
CA ARG A 12 16.53 4.10 11.39
C ARG A 12 15.85 2.95 10.65
N GLY A 13 14.60 2.61 10.99
CA GLY A 13 13.89 1.49 10.36
C GLY A 13 13.66 1.66 8.86
N TYR A 14 13.38 2.89 8.41
CA TYR A 14 13.24 3.18 6.98
C TYR A 14 14.58 3.09 6.24
N VAL A 15 15.66 3.60 6.85
CA VAL A 15 17.01 3.47 6.28
C VAL A 15 17.42 2.00 6.20
N ASP A 16 17.21 1.22 7.27
CA ASP A 16 17.53 -0.21 7.33
C ASP A 16 16.84 -0.99 6.21
N MET A 17 15.57 -0.68 5.94
CA MET A 17 14.83 -1.32 4.86
C MET A 17 15.39 -0.98 3.47
N LEU A 18 15.82 0.28 3.26
CA LEU A 18 16.50 0.66 2.01
C LEU A 18 17.84 -0.06 1.86
N LEU A 19 18.67 -0.07 2.91
CA LEU A 19 19.98 -0.72 2.90
C LEU A 19 19.88 -2.22 2.69
N HIS A 20 18.86 -2.85 3.28
CA HIS A 20 18.56 -4.26 3.04
C HIS A 20 18.23 -4.52 1.57
N ALA A 21 17.40 -3.68 0.94
CA ALA A 21 17.07 -3.81 -0.49
C ALA A 21 18.29 -3.61 -1.39
N LEU A 22 19.22 -2.72 -1.00
CA LEU A 22 20.49 -2.50 -1.72
C LEU A 22 21.42 -3.71 -1.67
N GLY A 23 21.28 -4.64 -0.72
CA GLY A 23 22.07 -5.86 -0.70
C GLY A 23 21.87 -6.75 -1.94
N GLY A 24 20.76 -6.58 -2.67
CA GLY A 24 20.49 -7.22 -3.95
C GLY A 24 20.83 -6.37 -5.18
N ALA A 25 21.18 -5.10 -5.02
CA ALA A 25 21.47 -4.21 -6.13
C ALA A 25 22.84 -4.53 -6.77
N PRO A 26 22.97 -4.39 -8.11
CA PRO A 26 24.23 -4.64 -8.80
C PRO A 26 25.27 -3.53 -8.55
N ASP A 27 24.83 -2.28 -8.33
CA ASP A 27 25.67 -1.12 -8.08
C ASP A 27 24.96 -0.03 -7.25
N LEU A 28 25.72 0.99 -6.83
CA LEU A 28 25.24 2.21 -6.16
C LEU A 28 25.35 3.45 -7.07
N SER A 29 25.09 3.27 -8.36
CA SER A 29 25.14 4.33 -9.37
C SER A 29 24.02 5.35 -9.19
N ASP A 30 24.14 6.48 -9.90
CA ASP A 30 23.09 7.49 -9.97
C ASP A 30 21.82 6.97 -10.68
N SER A 31 21.97 6.03 -11.62
CA SER A 31 20.83 5.33 -12.25
C SER A 31 20.06 4.51 -11.20
N SER A 32 20.76 3.75 -10.37
CA SER A 32 20.15 2.99 -9.26
C SER A 32 19.44 3.89 -8.27
N ALA A 33 20.00 5.06 -7.96
CA ALA A 33 19.35 6.07 -7.11
C ALA A 33 18.07 6.64 -7.77
N ALA A 34 18.09 6.90 -9.07
CA ALA A 34 16.92 7.39 -9.80
C ALA A 34 15.78 6.35 -9.85
N VAL A 35 16.11 5.07 -10.10
CA VAL A 35 15.14 3.97 -10.08
C VAL A 35 14.52 3.81 -8.69
N LEU A 36 15.34 3.82 -7.64
CA LEU A 36 14.86 3.72 -6.27
C LEU A 36 13.98 4.92 -5.88
N ALA A 37 14.37 6.15 -6.25
CA ALA A 37 13.56 7.34 -6.01
C ALA A 37 12.18 7.25 -6.68
N ALA A 38 12.13 6.81 -7.95
CA ALA A 38 10.87 6.61 -8.66
C ALA A 38 10.01 5.53 -7.99
N GLY A 39 10.62 4.42 -7.54
CA GLY A 39 9.92 3.35 -6.83
C GLY A 39 9.37 3.77 -5.47
N LEU A 40 10.08 4.65 -4.74
CA LEU A 40 9.61 5.23 -3.48
C LEU A 40 8.43 6.18 -3.69
N VAL A 41 8.50 7.04 -4.71
CA VAL A 41 7.41 7.94 -5.09
C VAL A 41 6.16 7.17 -5.51
N ASP A 42 6.33 6.06 -6.22
CA ASP A 42 5.24 5.18 -6.65
C ASP A 42 4.64 4.37 -5.47
N GLY A 43 5.39 4.20 -4.37
CA GLY A 43 4.91 3.63 -3.11
C GLY A 43 4.69 2.10 -3.11
N ARG A 44 5.07 1.40 -4.19
CA ARG A 44 4.74 -0.03 -4.38
C ARG A 44 5.66 -0.99 -3.64
N PHE A 45 6.93 -0.62 -3.42
CA PHE A 45 7.96 -1.58 -2.98
C PHE A 45 8.20 -1.58 -1.47
N PHE A 46 8.01 -0.44 -0.81
CA PHE A 46 8.38 -0.28 0.60
C PHE A 46 7.20 0.10 1.47
N ALA A 47 7.09 -0.49 2.66
CA ALA A 47 6.10 -0.11 3.65
C ALA A 47 6.43 1.28 4.21
N GLY A 48 5.68 2.30 3.80
CA GLY A 48 5.89 3.69 4.19
C GLY A 48 5.51 4.66 3.07
N THR A 49 5.43 5.93 3.42
CA THR A 49 5.23 7.02 2.46
C THR A 49 6.56 7.57 1.98
N VAL A 50 6.59 8.16 0.79
CA VAL A 50 7.79 8.82 0.26
C VAL A 50 8.30 9.93 1.19
N ASP A 51 7.41 10.64 1.89
CA ASP A 51 7.78 11.63 2.92
C ASP A 51 8.56 11.02 4.08
N GLU A 52 8.14 9.86 4.58
CA GLU A 52 8.84 9.13 5.64
C GLU A 52 10.24 8.70 5.20
N PHE A 53 10.37 8.15 3.99
CA PHE A 53 11.68 7.79 3.44
C PHE A 53 12.57 9.00 3.22
N ALA A 54 12.06 10.06 2.60
CA ALA A 54 12.85 11.26 2.34
C ALA A 54 13.31 11.92 3.65
N GLY A 55 12.44 11.96 4.67
CA GLY A 55 12.79 12.43 6.01
C GLY A 55 13.89 11.58 6.65
N ALA A 56 13.77 10.25 6.58
CA ALA A 56 14.74 9.31 7.14
C ALA A 56 16.10 9.36 6.41
N VAL A 57 16.09 9.36 5.08
CA VAL A 57 17.29 9.50 4.23
C VAL A 57 17.98 10.84 4.51
N GLY A 58 17.22 11.93 4.55
CA GLY A 58 17.76 13.25 4.86
C GLY A 58 18.36 13.33 6.27
N ALA A 59 17.77 12.63 7.25
CA ALA A 59 18.33 12.52 8.59
C ALA A 59 19.65 11.75 8.61
N ALA A 60 19.72 10.60 7.93
CA ALA A 60 20.95 9.81 7.80
C ALA A 60 22.09 10.61 7.15
N VAL A 61 21.80 11.31 6.05
CA VAL A 61 22.79 12.14 5.34
C VAL A 61 23.30 13.28 6.23
N ARG A 62 22.41 13.96 6.98
CA ARG A 62 22.82 15.02 7.92
C ARG A 62 23.62 14.48 9.11
N HIS A 63 23.26 13.30 9.60
CA HIS A 63 24.00 12.65 10.69
C HIS A 63 25.40 12.24 10.24
N GLY A 64 25.57 11.87 8.96
CA GLY A 64 26.87 11.57 8.36
C GLY A 64 27.48 10.25 8.82
N ARG A 65 26.70 9.43 9.55
CA ARG A 65 27.05 8.08 9.99
C ARG A 65 25.83 7.16 9.93
N LEU A 66 26.07 5.86 9.92
CA LEU A 66 25.06 4.80 10.01
C LEU A 66 25.40 3.89 11.18
N ALA A 67 24.40 3.30 11.84
CA ALA A 67 24.65 2.27 12.84
C ALA A 67 25.43 1.10 12.20
N PRO A 68 26.39 0.48 12.91
CA PRO A 68 27.13 -0.67 12.37
C PRO A 68 26.22 -1.79 11.86
N ASP A 69 25.13 -2.08 12.57
CA ASP A 69 24.13 -3.08 12.17
C ASP A 69 23.43 -2.70 10.86
N SER A 70 23.12 -1.40 10.67
CA SER A 70 22.50 -0.87 9.45
C SER A 70 23.43 -1.03 8.24
N VAL A 71 24.72 -0.76 8.40
CA VAL A 71 25.73 -0.96 7.34
C VAL A 71 25.80 -2.43 6.94
N ALA A 72 25.77 -3.34 7.93
CA ALA A 72 25.82 -4.78 7.70
C ALA A 72 24.63 -5.32 6.87
N LEU A 73 23.47 -4.65 6.89
CA LEU A 73 22.30 -5.03 6.08
C LEU A 73 22.58 -5.00 4.57
N SER A 74 23.45 -4.10 4.11
CA SER A 74 23.84 -4.02 2.70
C SER A 74 24.73 -5.18 2.25
N ARG A 75 25.38 -5.87 3.20
CA ARG A 75 26.30 -7.01 3.03
C ARG A 75 27.58 -6.76 2.21
N ARG A 76 27.59 -5.77 1.32
CA ARG A 76 28.65 -5.59 0.30
C ARG A 76 29.27 -4.21 0.29
N HIS A 77 28.56 -3.21 0.81
CA HIS A 77 28.96 -1.82 0.66
C HIS A 77 29.47 -1.26 1.98
N ARG A 78 30.47 -0.39 1.89
CA ARG A 78 31.02 0.32 3.04
C ARG A 78 30.12 1.50 3.38
N GLU A 79 30.16 1.92 4.64
CA GLU A 79 29.36 3.06 5.15
C GLU A 79 29.49 4.32 4.28
N ALA A 80 30.70 4.68 3.85
CA ALA A 80 30.92 5.85 3.01
C ALA A 80 30.21 5.77 1.65
N GLU A 81 30.18 4.59 1.03
CA GLU A 81 29.50 4.36 -0.25
C GLU A 81 27.97 4.43 -0.08
N LEU A 82 27.47 3.90 1.04
CA LEU A 82 26.05 3.97 1.40
C LEU A 82 25.59 5.41 1.66
N LEU A 83 26.36 6.19 2.43
CA LEU A 83 26.04 7.59 2.72
C LEU A 83 26.06 8.45 1.45
N ASP A 84 27.04 8.23 0.57
CA ASP A 84 27.11 8.90 -0.73
C ASP A 84 25.91 8.55 -1.63
N PHE A 85 25.52 7.27 -1.66
CA PHE A 85 24.30 6.84 -2.34
C PHE A 85 23.04 7.47 -1.74
N LEU A 86 22.89 7.48 -0.41
CA LEU A 86 21.76 8.10 0.28
C LEU A 86 21.70 9.61 0.01
N ALA A 87 22.84 10.29 -0.11
CA ALA A 87 22.90 11.70 -0.49
C ALA A 87 22.41 11.93 -1.93
N ARG A 88 22.79 11.07 -2.89
CA ARG A 88 22.24 11.08 -4.25
C ARG A 88 20.73 10.84 -4.24
N LEU A 89 20.27 9.81 -3.53
CA LEU A 89 18.86 9.47 -3.39
C LEU A 89 18.05 10.64 -2.81
N SER A 90 18.57 11.30 -1.76
CA SER A 90 17.92 12.49 -1.17
C SER A 90 17.72 13.60 -2.19
N ARG A 91 18.76 13.93 -2.98
CA ARG A 91 18.66 14.95 -4.04
C ARG A 91 17.65 14.56 -5.12
N ARG A 92 17.60 13.28 -5.49
CA ARG A 92 16.63 12.76 -6.47
C ARG A 92 15.21 12.87 -5.94
N LEU A 93 14.96 12.49 -4.69
CA LEU A 93 13.66 12.63 -4.04
C LEU A 93 13.23 14.09 -3.98
N ASP A 94 14.11 15.00 -3.57
CA ASP A 94 13.80 16.43 -3.53
C ASP A 94 13.48 17.01 -4.91
N GLY A 95 14.16 16.56 -5.96
CA GLY A 95 13.86 16.95 -7.35
C GLY A 95 12.53 16.42 -7.89
N LEU A 96 11.90 15.45 -7.23
CA LEU A 96 10.59 14.90 -7.60
C LEU A 96 9.43 15.57 -6.83
N ARG A 97 9.70 16.59 -6.01
CA ARG A 97 8.65 17.32 -5.29
C ARG A 97 7.82 18.21 -6.25
N PRO A 98 6.53 18.45 -5.95
CA PRO A 98 5.75 17.83 -4.88
C PRO A 98 5.47 16.35 -5.19
N TRP A 99 5.65 15.48 -4.20
CA TRP A 99 5.33 14.08 -4.40
C TRP A 99 3.81 13.89 -4.48
N PRO A 100 3.33 12.98 -5.35
CA PRO A 100 1.93 12.62 -5.35
C PRO A 100 1.56 11.98 -4.00
N GLY A 101 0.36 12.27 -3.51
CA GLY A 101 -0.19 11.60 -2.33
C GLY A 101 -0.28 10.07 -2.51
N PRO A 102 -0.70 9.30 -1.49
CA PRO A 102 -0.80 7.85 -1.60
C PRO A 102 -1.68 7.44 -2.79
N ALA A 103 -1.39 6.28 -3.38
CA ALA A 103 -2.15 5.76 -4.53
C ALA A 103 -3.64 5.61 -4.17
N PHE A 104 -3.92 5.22 -2.94
CA PHE A 104 -5.25 5.15 -2.38
C PHE A 104 -5.20 5.36 -0.87
N ALA A 105 -6.33 5.71 -0.28
CA ALA A 105 -6.54 5.75 1.16
C ALA A 105 -7.67 4.80 1.53
N ARG A 106 -7.48 3.96 2.54
CA ARG A 106 -8.56 3.15 3.11
C ARG A 106 -9.62 4.05 3.73
N LEU A 107 -10.89 3.77 3.43
CA LEU A 107 -12.02 4.38 4.11
C LEU A 107 -12.52 3.49 5.25
N PRO A 108 -13.11 4.06 6.31
CA PRO A 108 -13.67 3.28 7.41
C PRO A 108 -14.71 2.26 6.93
N VAL A 109 -14.77 1.09 7.56
CA VAL A 109 -15.74 0.02 7.24
C VAL A 109 -17.20 0.49 7.30
N GLY A 110 -17.51 1.51 8.12
CA GLY A 110 -18.82 2.16 8.17
C GLY A 110 -19.27 2.80 6.84
N THR A 111 -18.36 2.96 5.88
CA THR A 111 -18.66 3.40 4.50
C THR A 111 -19.26 2.28 3.65
N TRP A 112 -19.07 1.01 4.04
CA TRP A 112 -19.53 -0.16 3.29
C TRP A 112 -21.01 -0.12 2.87
N PRO A 113 -21.99 0.18 3.75
CA PRO A 113 -23.41 0.21 3.35
C PRO A 113 -23.68 1.20 2.20
N GLY A 114 -22.89 2.29 2.16
CA GLY A 114 -22.90 3.29 1.12
C GLY A 114 -22.14 2.91 -0.14
N ILE A 115 -21.67 1.68 -0.33
CA ILE A 115 -21.08 1.23 -1.61
C ILE A 115 -21.42 -0.23 -1.94
N ALA A 116 -21.91 -1.00 -0.97
CA ALA A 116 -22.34 -2.39 -1.14
C ALA A 116 -23.36 -2.59 -2.28
N GLN A 117 -24.20 -1.57 -2.52
CA GLN A 117 -25.23 -1.56 -3.58
C GLN A 117 -24.74 -1.01 -4.92
N ALA A 118 -23.46 -0.61 -5.02
CA ALA A 118 -22.89 -0.15 -6.27
C ALA A 118 -22.75 -1.31 -7.27
N PRO A 119 -22.91 -1.06 -8.58
CA PRO A 119 -22.71 -2.10 -9.57
C PRO A 119 -21.26 -2.59 -9.56
N PRO A 120 -21.02 -3.88 -9.80
CA PRO A 120 -19.68 -4.37 -10.05
C PRO A 120 -19.23 -3.89 -11.43
N ILE A 121 -18.04 -3.29 -11.49
CA ILE A 121 -17.46 -2.67 -12.69
C ILE A 121 -16.32 -3.50 -13.29
N ALA A 122 -15.75 -4.43 -12.51
CA ALA A 122 -14.74 -5.40 -12.95
C ALA A 122 -14.64 -6.57 -11.97
N ARG A 123 -13.94 -7.62 -12.38
CA ARG A 123 -13.47 -8.70 -11.49
C ARG A 123 -11.95 -8.62 -11.36
N VAL A 124 -11.43 -8.73 -10.15
CA VAL A 124 -10.00 -8.90 -9.89
C VAL A 124 -9.74 -10.40 -9.74
N LEU A 125 -9.00 -10.96 -10.69
CA LEU A 125 -8.73 -12.40 -10.84
C LEU A 125 -7.56 -12.87 -9.98
N LEU A 126 -7.24 -12.13 -8.91
CA LEU A 126 -6.24 -12.50 -7.92
C LEU A 126 -6.92 -13.06 -6.67
N PRO A 127 -6.30 -14.05 -5.99
CA PRO A 127 -6.73 -14.46 -4.66
C PRO A 127 -6.77 -13.27 -3.69
N ALA A 128 -7.74 -13.30 -2.77
CA ALA A 128 -7.98 -12.19 -1.84
C ALA A 128 -6.73 -11.83 -1.01
N ASP A 129 -5.94 -12.83 -0.60
CA ASP A 129 -4.74 -12.61 0.21
C ASP A 129 -3.60 -11.98 -0.62
N GLN A 130 -3.48 -12.35 -1.90
CA GLN A 130 -2.53 -11.71 -2.81
C GLN A 130 -2.93 -10.24 -3.06
N LEU A 131 -4.21 -9.99 -3.30
CA LEU A 131 -4.74 -8.64 -3.47
C LEU A 131 -4.56 -7.80 -2.19
N ALA A 132 -4.83 -8.37 -1.01
CA ALA A 132 -4.57 -7.74 0.28
C ALA A 132 -3.08 -7.41 0.47
N GLY A 133 -2.17 -8.29 0.05
CA GLY A 133 -0.73 -8.06 0.05
C GLY A 133 -0.31 -6.90 -0.86
N MET A 134 -0.86 -6.83 -2.08
CA MET A 134 -0.61 -5.73 -3.02
C MET A 134 -1.14 -4.39 -2.50
N LEU A 135 -2.34 -4.40 -1.91
CA LEU A 135 -2.93 -3.22 -1.30
C LEU A 135 -2.27 -2.84 0.03
N ARG A 136 -1.61 -3.81 0.68
CA ARG A 136 -1.16 -3.74 2.08
C ARG A 136 -2.29 -3.41 3.04
N GLU A 137 -3.49 -3.87 2.69
CA GLU A 137 -4.72 -3.59 3.42
C GLU A 137 -5.42 -4.90 3.77
N ARG A 138 -5.91 -4.97 5.00
CA ARG A 138 -6.71 -6.12 5.45
C ARG A 138 -8.14 -5.98 4.96
N PHE A 139 -8.76 -7.04 4.51
CA PHE A 139 -10.19 -7.00 4.23
C PHE A 139 -10.96 -7.13 5.55
N ASP A 140 -12.00 -6.33 5.71
CA ASP A 140 -12.96 -6.44 6.82
C ASP A 140 -13.89 -7.63 6.57
N GLU A 141 -14.21 -8.39 7.62
CA GLU A 141 -15.20 -9.47 7.54
C GLU A 141 -16.62 -8.95 7.78
N LEU A 142 -17.52 -9.31 6.88
CA LEU A 142 -18.91 -8.84 6.84
C LEU A 142 -19.86 -10.04 6.81
N ASP A 143 -20.96 -9.94 7.56
CA ASP A 143 -22.05 -10.91 7.48
C ASP A 143 -23.01 -10.50 6.36
N ALA A 144 -23.20 -11.38 5.37
CA ALA A 144 -24.15 -11.18 4.28
C ALA A 144 -25.11 -12.37 4.12
N PRO A 145 -26.31 -12.16 3.53
CA PRO A 145 -27.30 -13.21 3.33
C PRO A 145 -26.79 -14.43 2.56
N GLY A 146 -25.80 -14.25 1.68
CA GLY A 146 -25.16 -15.32 0.90
C GLY A 146 -23.97 -16.01 1.59
N GLY A 147 -23.70 -15.69 2.85
CA GLY A 147 -22.55 -16.15 3.63
C GLY A 147 -21.56 -15.03 3.94
N PRO A 148 -20.48 -15.34 4.69
CA PRO A 148 -19.47 -14.34 5.05
C PRO A 148 -18.77 -13.76 3.81
N LEU A 149 -18.64 -12.43 3.80
CA LEU A 149 -17.92 -11.67 2.80
C LEU A 149 -16.70 -11.01 3.42
N ARG A 150 -15.73 -10.69 2.57
CA ARG A 150 -14.59 -9.84 2.89
C ARG A 150 -14.66 -8.60 2.02
N ALA A 151 -14.44 -7.42 2.59
CA ALA A 151 -14.44 -6.19 1.81
C ALA A 151 -13.40 -5.17 2.27
N VAL A 152 -13.00 -4.29 1.35
CA VAL A 152 -12.25 -3.08 1.67
C VAL A 152 -12.77 -1.93 0.82
N VAL A 153 -12.92 -0.76 1.43
CA VAL A 153 -13.34 0.47 0.74
C VAL A 153 -12.14 1.39 0.61
N LEU A 154 -11.87 1.86 -0.59
CA LEU A 154 -10.71 2.69 -0.92
C LEU A 154 -11.14 3.97 -1.61
N ARG A 155 -10.46 5.07 -1.30
CA ARG A 155 -10.47 6.30 -2.09
C ARG A 155 -9.19 6.36 -2.92
N LEU A 156 -9.30 6.33 -4.23
CA LEU A 156 -8.17 6.45 -5.14
C LEU A 156 -7.62 7.88 -5.12
N ARG A 157 -6.35 8.07 -5.52
CA ARG A 157 -5.69 9.39 -5.59
C ARG A 157 -6.48 10.44 -6.38
N GLY A 158 -7.24 10.04 -7.40
CA GLY A 158 -8.11 10.94 -8.17
C GLY A 158 -9.50 11.19 -7.55
N GLY A 159 -9.73 10.76 -6.32
CA GLY A 159 -10.97 11.00 -5.57
C GLY A 159 -12.04 9.92 -5.70
N ALA A 160 -11.99 9.08 -6.75
CA ALA A 160 -12.94 8.00 -6.96
C ALA A 160 -12.98 7.04 -5.76
N VAL A 161 -14.20 6.70 -5.32
CA VAL A 161 -14.41 5.71 -4.27
C VAL A 161 -14.74 4.36 -4.91
N VAL A 162 -13.98 3.34 -4.51
CA VAL A 162 -14.17 1.96 -4.95
C VAL A 162 -14.27 1.05 -3.74
N ALA A 163 -14.92 -0.09 -3.93
CA ALA A 163 -14.86 -1.18 -2.96
C ALA A 163 -14.45 -2.46 -3.65
N LEU A 164 -13.66 -3.27 -2.96
CA LEU A 164 -13.43 -4.66 -3.34
C LEU A 164 -14.26 -5.52 -2.42
N ARG A 165 -15.02 -6.45 -2.98
CA ARG A 165 -15.72 -7.48 -2.21
C ARG A 165 -15.38 -8.86 -2.72
N THR A 166 -15.25 -9.82 -1.83
CA THR A 166 -15.05 -11.21 -2.21
C THR A 166 -15.73 -12.12 -1.18
N PRO A 167 -16.33 -13.25 -1.60
CA PRO A 167 -16.68 -14.32 -0.69
C PRO A 167 -15.51 -14.70 0.23
N ALA A 168 -15.79 -15.06 1.49
CA ALA A 168 -14.76 -15.56 2.42
C ALA A 168 -14.34 -17.01 2.09
N ARG A 169 -13.96 -17.27 0.83
CA ARG A 169 -13.43 -18.53 0.32
C ARG A 169 -12.10 -18.23 -0.39
N PRO A 170 -11.06 -19.08 -0.26
CA PRO A 170 -9.71 -18.76 -0.75
C PRO A 170 -9.63 -18.41 -2.24
N GLU A 171 -10.37 -19.13 -3.09
CA GLU A 171 -10.29 -19.04 -4.56
C GLU A 171 -11.25 -18.01 -5.17
N ALA A 172 -11.98 -17.25 -4.35
CA ALA A 172 -13.00 -16.35 -4.86
C ALA A 172 -12.38 -15.06 -5.41
N ALA A 173 -12.58 -14.81 -6.71
CA ALA A 173 -12.24 -13.55 -7.35
C ALA A 173 -12.96 -12.38 -6.65
N ALA A 174 -12.26 -11.28 -6.44
CA ALA A 174 -12.88 -10.07 -5.90
C ALA A 174 -13.66 -9.34 -6.99
N GLU A 175 -14.76 -8.72 -6.62
CA GLU A 175 -15.51 -7.79 -7.46
C GLU A 175 -15.11 -6.37 -7.08
N LEU A 176 -14.77 -5.57 -8.09
CA LEU A 176 -14.54 -4.15 -7.93
C LEU A 176 -15.88 -3.42 -8.12
N LEU A 177 -16.31 -2.66 -7.13
CA LEU A 177 -17.55 -1.89 -7.12
C LEU A 177 -17.25 -0.40 -7.20
N SER A 178 -18.07 0.35 -7.94
CA SER A 178 -18.03 1.81 -7.92
C SER A 178 -19.38 2.42 -8.28
N ARG A 179 -19.63 3.63 -7.80
CA ARG A 179 -20.81 4.45 -8.16
C ARG A 179 -20.52 5.52 -9.19
N GLU A 180 -19.25 5.70 -9.55
CA GLU A 180 -18.86 6.68 -10.55
C GLU A 180 -19.45 6.31 -11.92
N PRO A 181 -19.87 7.28 -12.74
CA PRO A 181 -20.42 6.97 -14.06
C PRO A 181 -19.35 6.47 -15.05
N ASP A 182 -18.10 6.93 -14.94
CA ASP A 182 -16.99 6.49 -15.79
C ASP A 182 -16.33 5.22 -15.23
N HIS A 183 -17.02 4.08 -15.37
CA HIS A 183 -16.50 2.79 -14.93
C HIS A 183 -15.14 2.45 -15.57
N ALA A 184 -14.98 2.73 -16.87
CA ALA A 184 -13.75 2.38 -17.58
C ALA A 184 -12.55 3.20 -17.08
N GLY A 185 -12.75 4.50 -16.81
CA GLY A 185 -11.75 5.35 -16.18
C GLY A 185 -11.37 4.88 -14.79
N VAL A 186 -12.35 4.53 -13.95
CA VAL A 186 -12.09 4.00 -12.60
C VAL A 186 -11.33 2.67 -12.64
N VAL A 187 -11.70 1.74 -13.53
CA VAL A 187 -10.98 0.46 -13.68
C VAL A 187 -9.52 0.70 -14.10
N ARG A 188 -9.28 1.55 -15.10
CA ARG A 188 -7.91 1.89 -15.54
C ARG A 188 -7.11 2.54 -14.41
N GLN A 189 -7.71 3.48 -13.69
CA GLN A 189 -7.06 4.16 -12.58
C GLN A 189 -6.70 3.17 -11.47
N PHE A 190 -7.63 2.30 -11.06
CA PHE A 190 -7.38 1.24 -10.09
C PHE A 190 -6.25 0.32 -10.56
N GLN A 191 -6.31 -0.14 -11.81
CA GLN A 191 -5.29 -1.00 -12.41
C GLN A 191 -3.89 -0.35 -12.34
N THR A 192 -3.76 0.90 -12.77
CA THR A 192 -2.49 1.64 -12.78
C THR A 192 -1.95 1.86 -11.37
N LEU A 193 -2.80 2.26 -10.42
CA LEU A 193 -2.40 2.60 -9.06
C LEU A 193 -1.99 1.37 -8.24
N ILE A 194 -2.66 0.25 -8.45
CA ILE A 194 -2.34 -1.02 -7.76
C ILE A 194 -1.23 -1.80 -8.49
N GLY A 195 -0.98 -1.48 -9.76
CA GLY A 195 0.01 -2.18 -10.59
C GLY A 195 -0.47 -3.54 -11.08
N LEU A 196 -1.77 -3.67 -11.37
CA LEU A 196 -2.36 -4.92 -11.90
C LEU A 196 -2.05 -5.09 -13.39
N ALA A 197 -1.67 -6.30 -13.80
CA ALA A 197 -1.55 -6.64 -15.21
C ALA A 197 -2.95 -6.78 -15.84
N GLY A 198 -3.05 -6.62 -17.16
CA GLY A 198 -4.34 -6.75 -17.86
C GLY A 198 -5.02 -8.11 -17.65
N LYS A 199 -4.23 -9.18 -17.49
CA LYS A 199 -4.73 -10.53 -17.19
C LYS A 199 -5.31 -10.69 -15.78
N ASP A 200 -5.00 -9.77 -14.87
CA ASP A 200 -5.47 -9.81 -13.48
C ASP A 200 -6.89 -9.21 -13.35
N LEU A 201 -7.44 -8.67 -14.45
CA LEU A 201 -8.77 -8.08 -14.51
C LEU A 201 -9.66 -8.84 -15.51
N GLY A 202 -10.84 -9.22 -15.04
CA GLY A 202 -11.92 -9.77 -15.85
C GLY A 202 -13.05 -8.75 -16.05
N PRO A 203 -13.93 -9.00 -17.02
CA PRO A 203 -15.12 -8.16 -17.23
C PRO A 203 -16.00 -8.16 -15.97
N ALA A 204 -16.80 -7.10 -15.82
CA ALA A 204 -17.84 -7.04 -14.81
C ALA A 204 -18.69 -8.32 -14.86
N PRO A 205 -19.01 -8.93 -13.70
CA PRO A 205 -19.97 -10.01 -13.68
C PRO A 205 -21.33 -9.47 -14.14
N PRO A 206 -22.18 -10.32 -14.74
CA PRO A 206 -23.54 -9.92 -15.06
C PRO A 206 -24.23 -9.43 -13.78
N PRO A 207 -25.11 -8.42 -13.86
CA PRO A 207 -25.79 -7.89 -12.69
C PRO A 207 -26.50 -9.03 -11.97
N HIS A 208 -26.10 -9.28 -10.72
CA HIS A 208 -26.79 -10.25 -9.88
C HIS A 208 -28.23 -9.75 -9.71
N ARG A 209 -29.18 -10.46 -10.31
CA ARG A 209 -30.60 -10.22 -10.07
C ARG A 209 -30.82 -10.53 -8.58
N PRO A 210 -31.11 -9.53 -7.72
CA PRO A 210 -31.31 -9.80 -6.32
C PRO A 210 -32.49 -10.77 -6.20
N ALA A 211 -32.25 -11.94 -5.61
CA ALA A 211 -33.33 -12.82 -5.21
C ALA A 211 -34.09 -12.09 -4.10
N GLY A 212 -35.21 -11.47 -4.48
CA GLY A 212 -36.18 -10.73 -3.64
C GLY A 212 -35.79 -10.45 -2.19
N GLY A 213 -35.45 -9.19 -1.89
CA GLY A 213 -35.39 -8.65 -0.53
C GLY A 213 -34.05 -8.02 -0.18
N ALA A 214 -34.01 -6.68 -0.13
CA ALA A 214 -32.86 -5.94 0.37
C ALA A 214 -32.71 -6.17 1.88
N VAL A 215 -31.90 -7.16 2.27
CA VAL A 215 -31.49 -7.34 3.67
C VAL A 215 -30.14 -6.66 3.85
N ALA A 216 -30.07 -5.72 4.79
CA ALA A 216 -28.86 -4.99 5.09
C ALA A 216 -27.76 -5.93 5.62
N GLU A 217 -26.64 -6.00 4.89
CA GLU A 217 -25.41 -6.64 5.35
C GLU A 217 -24.88 -5.88 6.58
N ARG A 218 -24.44 -6.61 7.61
CA ARG A 218 -23.96 -6.02 8.87
C ARG A 218 -22.48 -6.37 9.08
N PRO A 219 -21.65 -5.45 9.58
CA PRO A 219 -20.29 -5.78 9.98
C PRO A 219 -20.32 -6.87 11.06
N ARG A 220 -19.52 -7.93 10.87
CA ARG A 220 -19.44 -9.01 11.85
C ARG A 220 -18.69 -8.48 13.07
N GLY A 221 -19.41 -8.25 14.17
CA GLY A 221 -18.81 -7.97 15.48
C GLY A 221 -18.01 -6.67 15.55
N LEU A 222 -18.70 -5.52 15.51
CA LEU A 222 -18.27 -4.33 16.28
C LEU A 222 -18.30 -4.68 17.77
N ARG A 223 -17.35 -5.50 18.24
CA ARG A 223 -16.98 -5.48 19.65
C ARG A 223 -16.35 -4.11 19.86
N SER A 224 -16.99 -3.29 20.70
CA SER A 224 -16.36 -2.06 21.20
C SER A 224 -14.92 -2.39 21.58
N PRO A 225 -13.92 -1.59 21.16
CA PRO A 225 -12.55 -1.83 21.58
C PRO A 225 -12.54 -1.87 23.10
N ARG A 226 -12.15 -3.02 23.68
CA ARG A 226 -11.91 -3.06 25.12
C ARG A 226 -10.76 -2.08 25.37
N PRO A 227 -10.94 -1.09 26.26
CA PRO A 227 -9.88 -0.16 26.58
C PRO A 227 -8.65 -0.92 27.07
N TRP A 228 -7.51 -0.63 26.48
CA TRP A 228 -6.24 -1.33 26.66
C TRP A 228 -5.61 -1.13 28.05
N TRP A 229 -6.17 -0.27 28.90
CA TRP A 229 -5.66 0.06 30.24
C TRP A 229 -6.29 -0.72 31.40
N ARG A 230 -6.93 -1.87 31.14
CA ARG A 230 -7.29 -2.84 32.19
C ARG A 230 -6.55 -4.15 31.98
N ARG A 231 -5.27 -4.17 32.36
CA ARG A 231 -4.55 -5.34 32.89
C ARG A 231 -3.57 -4.86 33.94
#